data_AF-A0ABD0P6W5-F1
#
_entry.id   AF-A0ABD0P6W5-F1
#
_cell.length_a   1.000
_cell.length_b   1.000
_cell.length_c   1.000
_cell.angle_alpha   90.00
_cell.angle_beta   90.00
_cell.angle_gamma   90.00
#
_symmetry.space_group_name_H-M   'P 1'
#
loop_
_entity.id
_entity.type
_entity.pdbx_description
1 polymer ?
#
loop_
_entity_poly.entity_id
_entity_poly.type
_entity_poly.pdbx_seq_one_letter_code
_entity_poly.pdbx_strand_id
1 'polypeptide(L)' 'TLIVAWIKGNLNVYISRELWDDLLSVLSSLTCWEELVTEWSLTMETLTKVLARNLYSLDLNELPLDKLSEQKQKKHKGK' A
#
# COMPACT_ATOMS: atom_id res chain seq x y z
N THR A 1 6.45 -10.30 -9.80
CA THR A 1 7.54 -9.31 -9.61
C THR A 1 8.34 -9.65 -8.35
N LEU A 2 9.60 -9.18 -8.26
CA LEU A 2 10.52 -9.48 -7.14
C LEU A 2 9.89 -9.13 -5.78
N ILE A 3 9.28 -7.95 -5.66
CA ILE A 3 8.64 -7.48 -4.43
C ILE A 3 7.48 -8.39 -4.01
N VAL A 4 6.63 -8.85 -4.95
CA VAL A 4 5.50 -9.77 -4.65
C VAL A 4 5.99 -11.12 -4.14
N ALA A 5 7.06 -11.66 -4.75
CA ALA A 5 7.65 -12.91 -4.27
C ALA A 5 8.23 -12.75 -2.86
N TRP A 6 8.89 -11.63 -2.60
CA TRP A 6 9.46 -11.30 -1.29
C TRP A 6 8.39 -11.19 -0.19
N ILE A 7 7.29 -10.49 -0.48
CA ILE A 7 6.16 -10.37 0.45
C ILE A 7 5.55 -11.72 0.77
N LYS A 8 5.30 -12.56 -0.25
CA LYS A 8 4.78 -13.91 -0.05
C LYS A 8 5.74 -14.77 0.78
N GLY A 9 7.05 -14.65 0.55
CA GLY A 9 8.08 -15.30 1.36
C GLY A 9 8.01 -14.89 2.83
N ASN A 10 7.90 -13.59 3.10
CA ASN A 10 7.86 -13.03 4.46
C ASN A 10 6.64 -13.46 5.28
N LEU A 11 5.55 -13.89 4.63
CA LEU A 11 4.38 -14.45 5.32
C LEU A 11 4.64 -15.87 5.85
N ASN A 12 5.63 -16.57 5.31
CA ASN A 12 5.92 -17.97 5.64
C ASN A 12 7.21 -18.14 6.45
N VAL A 13 8.14 -17.19 6.35
CA VAL A 13 9.47 -17.28 6.96
C VAL A 13 9.86 -15.91 7.50
N TYR A 14 10.52 -15.89 8.66
CA TYR A 14 11.16 -14.68 9.18
C TYR A 14 12.29 -14.23 8.25
N ILE A 15 12.23 -12.98 7.79
CA ILE A 15 13.28 -12.36 6.99
C ILE A 15 14.09 -11.39 7.87
N SER A 16 15.42 -11.54 7.88
CA SER A 16 16.31 -10.69 8.66
C SER A 16 16.36 -9.25 8.12
N ARG A 17 16.75 -8.30 8.98
CA ARG A 17 16.91 -6.88 8.60
C ARG A 17 17.92 -6.69 7.46
N GLU A 18 19.03 -7.42 7.47
CA GLU A 18 20.07 -7.33 6.44
C GLU A 18 19.53 -7.67 5.04
N LEU A 19 18.71 -8.72 4.94
CA LEU A 19 18.07 -9.09 3.67
C LEU A 19 17.09 -8.03 3.17
N TRP A 20 16.46 -7.27 4.08
CA TRP A 20 15.63 -6.11 3.70
C TRP A 20 16.47 -4.96 3.17
N ASP A 21 17.63 -4.71 3.77
CA ASP A 21 18.54 -3.66 3.33
C ASP A 21 19.15 -4.01 1.95
N ASP A 22 19.48 -5.29 1.71
CA ASP A 22 19.91 -5.80 0.40
C ASP A 22 18.81 -5.68 -0.66
N LEU A 23 17.58 -6.06 -0.33
CA LEU A 23 16.44 -5.87 -1.22
C LEU A 23 16.28 -4.39 -1.57
N LEU A 24 16.33 -3.50 -0.58
CA LEU A 24 16.21 -2.06 -0.79
C LEU A 24 17.30 -1.55 -1.73
N SER A 25 18.54 -2.01 -1.60
CA SER A 25 19.64 -1.69 -2.51
C SER A 25 19.31 -2.12 -3.96
N VAL A 26 18.86 -3.37 -4.14
CA VAL A 26 18.45 -3.88 -5.46
C VAL A 26 17.32 -3.06 -6.04
N LEU A 27 16.25 -2.81 -5.29
CA LEU A 27 15.11 -2.03 -5.74
C LEU A 27 15.53 -0.60 -6.11
N SER A 28 16.41 0.03 -5.32
CA SER A 28 16.93 1.37 -5.57
C SER A 28 17.73 1.45 -6.87
N SER A 29 18.54 0.42 -7.17
CA SER A 29 19.32 0.34 -8.41
C SER A 29 18.45 0.23 -9.68
N LEU A 30 17.21 -0.23 -9.51
CA LEU A 30 16.24 -0.45 -10.60
C LEU A 30 15.28 0.73 -10.79
N THR A 31 15.44 1.82 -10.05
CA THR A 31 14.57 3.01 -10.11
C THR A 31 14.63 3.76 -11.44
N CYS A 32 15.61 3.47 -12.30
CA CYS A 32 15.67 4.01 -13.66
C CYS A 32 14.60 3.43 -14.61
N TRP A 33 13.93 2.34 -14.23
CA TRP A 33 12.84 1.73 -14.99
C TRP A 33 11.48 2.20 -14.48
N GLU A 34 10.92 3.23 -15.13
CA GLU A 34 9.67 3.87 -14.73
C GLU A 34 8.47 2.89 -14.69
N GLU A 35 8.37 1.97 -15.66
CA GLU A 35 7.32 0.94 -15.67
C GLU A 35 7.40 0.06 -14.42
N LEU A 36 8.61 -0.35 -14.03
CA LEU A 36 8.84 -1.18 -12.87
C LEU A 36 8.52 -0.44 -11.56
N VAL A 37 8.90 0.84 -11.47
CA VAL A 37 8.57 1.71 -10.34
C VAL A 37 7.04 1.86 -10.22
N THR A 38 6.35 2.04 -11.34
CA THR A 38 4.89 2.15 -11.38
C THR A 38 4.22 0.86 -10.88
N GLU A 39 4.68 -0.31 -11.36
CA GLU A 39 4.16 -1.61 -10.89
C GLU A 39 4.38 -1.82 -9.39
N TRP A 40 5.53 -1.41 -8.86
CA TRP A 40 5.83 -1.53 -7.43
C TRP A 40 4.98 -0.59 -6.59
N SER A 41 4.76 0.64 -7.08
CA SER A 41 3.86 1.60 -6.43
C SER A 41 2.45 1.02 -6.26
N LEU A 42 1.88 0.45 -7.32
CA LEU A 42 0.56 -0.21 -7.28
C LEU A 42 0.53 -1.41 -6.33
N THR A 43 1.62 -2.19 -6.30
CA THR A 43 1.75 -3.33 -5.39
C THR A 43 1.77 -2.84 -3.93
N MET A 44 2.57 -1.81 -3.62
CA MET A 44 2.67 -1.23 -2.28
C MET A 44 1.37 -0.58 -1.83
N GLU A 45 0.64 0.08 -2.74
CA GLU A 45 -0.69 0.62 -2.45
C GLU A 45 -1.66 -0.49 -2.04
N THR A 46 -1.68 -1.59 -2.80
CA THR A 46 -2.52 -2.75 -2.51
C THR A 46 -2.20 -3.36 -1.15
N LEU A 47 -0.92 -3.55 -0.83
CA LEU A 47 -0.50 -4.07 0.47
C LEU A 47 -0.89 -3.13 1.61
N THR A 48 -0.72 -1.82 1.41
CA THR A 48 -1.07 -0.83 2.43
C THR A 48 -2.55 -0.90 2.75
N LYS A 49 -3.42 -1.02 1.73
CA LYS A 49 -4.87 -1.20 1.92
C LYS A 49 -5.18 -2.51 2.65
N VAL A 50 -4.55 -3.61 2.27
CA VAL A 50 -4.74 -4.93 2.91
C VAL A 50 -4.30 -4.90 4.37
N LEU A 51 -3.15 -4.30 4.68
CA LEU A 51 -2.64 -4.19 6.04
C LEU A 51 -3.51 -3.25 6.89
N ALA A 52 -3.92 -2.11 6.35
CA ALA A 52 -4.83 -1.19 7.04
C ALA A 52 -6.13 -1.89 7.45
N ARG A 53 -6.70 -2.69 6.55
CA ARG A 53 -7.91 -3.45 6.82
C ARG A 53 -7.68 -4.58 7.83
N ASN A 54 -6.60 -5.35 7.70
CA ASN A 54 -6.37 -6.52 8.56
C ASN A 54 -5.87 -6.17 9.96
N LEU A 55 -5.01 -5.16 10.09
CA LEU A 55 -4.38 -4.79 11.37
C LEU A 55 -5.19 -3.74 12.13
N TYR A 56 -5.84 -2.83 11.42
CA TYR A 56 -6.52 -1.68 12.02
C TYR A 56 -8.03 -1.67 11.78
N SER A 57 -8.58 -2.69 11.08
CA SER A 57 -10.00 -2.70 10.67
C SER A 57 -10.41 -1.42 9.93
N LEU A 58 -9.47 -0.79 9.24
CA LEU A 58 -9.64 0.49 8.55
C LEU A 58 -9.70 0.27 7.04
N ASP A 59 -10.79 0.72 6.40
CA ASP A 59 -10.87 0.79 4.95
C ASP A 59 -10.41 2.17 4.47
N LEU A 60 -9.25 2.19 3.80
CA LEU A 60 -8.68 3.43 3.25
C LEU A 60 -9.50 4.01 2.09
N ASN A 61 -10.43 3.26 1.50
CA ASN A 61 -11.34 3.79 0.49
C ASN A 61 -12.64 4.35 1.09
N GLU A 62 -12.89 4.11 2.38
CA GLU A 62 -14.10 4.55 3.08
C GLU A 62 -13.77 5.23 4.40
N LEU A 63 -12.92 6.25 4.34
CA LEU A 63 -12.55 6.99 5.54
C LEU A 63 -13.79 7.70 6.13
N PRO A 64 -13.98 7.64 7.46
CA PRO A 64 -15.17 8.22 8.10
C PRO A 64 -15.30 9.74 7.87
N LEU A 65 -14.19 10.44 7.61
CA LEU A 65 -14.15 11.85 7.25
C LEU A 65 -14.73 12.14 5.85
N ASP A 66 -14.58 11.22 4.90
CA ASP A 66 -15.14 11.37 3.55
C ASP A 66 -16.66 11.23 3.58
N LYS A 67 -17.17 10.26 4.36
CA LYS A 67 -18.62 10.09 4.59
C LYS A 67 -19.26 11.33 5.25
N LEU A 68 -18.57 11.97 6.19
CA LEU A 68 -19.03 13.20 6.84
C LEU A 68 -19.05 14.41 5.89
N SER A 69 -18.08 14.48 4.98
CA SER A 69 -18.00 15.53 3.96
C SER A 69 -19.13 15.41 2.94
N GLU A 70 -19.45 14.19 2.48
CA GLU A 70 -20.59 13.92 1.60
C GLU A 70 -21.94 14.25 2.27
N GLN A 71 -22.12 13.92 3.55
CA GLN A 71 -23.33 14.28 4.30
C GLN A 71 -23.50 15.80 4.42
N LYS A 72 -22.42 16.56 4.60
CA LYS A 72 -22.46 18.03 4.65
C LYS A 72 -22.83 18.64 3.28
N GLN A 73 -22.31 18.12 2.18
CA GLN A 73 -22.68 18.60 0.84
C GLN A 73 -24.14 18.33 0.48
N LYS A 74 -24.68 17.15 0.84
CA LYS A 74 -26.11 16.83 0.60
C LYS A 74 -27.06 17.76 1.38
N LYS A 75 -26.67 18.23 2.58
CA LYS A 75 -27.47 19.21 3.34
C LYS A 75 -27.51 20.61 2.71
N HIS A 76 -26.50 20.99 1.92
CA HIS A 76 -26.43 22.33 1.31
C HIS A 76 -27.19 22.45 -0.01
N LYS A 77 -27.44 21.34 -0.72
CA LYS A 77 -28.21 21.34 -1.98
C LYS A 77 -29.73 21.33 -1.80
N GLY A 78 -30.23 21.30 -0.55
CA GLY A 78 -31.66 21.26 -0.23
C GLY A 78 -32.26 22.60 0.20
N LYS A 79 -31.62 23.73 -0.10
CA LYS A 79 -32.15 25.09 0.16
C LYS A 79 -32.31 25.85 -1.15
#